data_AF-A0A241XRW7-F1
#
_entry.id   AF-A0A241XRW7-F1
#
_cell.length_a   1.000
_cell.length_b   1.000
_cell.length_c   1.000
_cell.angle_alpha   90.00
_cell.angle_beta   90.00
_cell.angle_gamma   90.00
#
_symmetry.space_group_name_H-M   'P 1'
#
loop_
_entity.id
_entity.type
_entity.pdbx_description
1 polymer ?
#
loop_
_entity_poly.entity_id
_entity_poly.type
_entity_poly.pdbx_seq_one_letter_code
_entity_poly.pdbx_strand_id
1 'polypeptide(L)' 'MARQLTSEDLALLAQYKPAANVGQLYDTDDKFAEILWKAIPNFVYQAFSWMTVEQVRAQIVS' A
#
# COMPACT_ATOMS: atom_id res chain seq x y z
N MET A 1 -6.58 6.10 -16.14
CA MET A 1 -5.74 7.15 -15.53
C MET A 1 -5.06 6.55 -14.31
N ALA A 2 -3.74 6.41 -14.31
CA ALA A 2 -3.01 6.03 -13.09
C ALA A 2 -3.13 7.20 -12.11
N ARG A 3 -3.79 6.99 -10.96
CA ARG A 3 -3.89 8.02 -9.93
C ARG A 3 -2.54 8.09 -9.24
N GLN A 4 -1.77 9.15 -9.52
CA GLN A 4 -0.50 9.39 -8.83
C GLN A 4 -0.75 9.52 -7.32
N LEU A 5 0.14 8.93 -6.52
CA LEU A 5 0.16 9.13 -5.07
C LEU A 5 0.42 10.60 -4.76
N THR A 6 -0.36 11.14 -3.83
CA THR A 6 -0.12 12.47 -3.29
C THR A 6 0.95 12.43 -2.20
N SER A 7 1.49 13.59 -1.84
CA SER A 7 2.42 13.72 -0.71
C SER A 7 1.80 13.22 0.61
N GLU A 8 0.49 13.35 0.76
CA GLU A 8 -0.25 12.86 1.92
C GLU A 8 -0.33 11.32 1.93
N ASP A 9 -0.59 10.70 0.78
CA ASP A 9 -0.60 9.24 0.63
C ASP A 9 0.78 8.65 1.01
N LEU A 10 1.87 9.28 0.58
CA LEU A 10 3.24 8.86 0.93
C LEU A 10 3.56 9.05 2.41
N ALA A 11 3.08 10.15 3.02
CA ALA A 11 3.25 10.40 4.45
C ALA A 11 2.45 9.41 5.30
N LEU A 12 1.24 9.03 4.88
CA LEU A 12 0.46 7.97 5.50
C LEU A 12 1.17 6.62 5.38
N LEU A 13 1.63 6.28 4.16
CA LEU A 13 2.35 5.03 3.91
C LEU A 13 3.62 4.88 4.80
N ALA A 14 4.26 6.00 5.14
CA ALA A 14 5.41 6.04 6.04
C ALA A 14 5.08 5.82 7.53
N GLN A 15 3.83 6.03 7.95
CA GLN A 15 3.39 5.83 9.34
C GLN A 15 3.12 4.37 9.68
N TYR A 16 2.81 3.52 8.69
CA TYR A 16 2.60 2.10 8.91
C TYR A 16 3.90 1.37 9.27
N LYS A 17 3.79 0.39 10.18
CA LYS A 17 4.94 -0.41 10.60
C LYS A 17 5.48 -1.22 9.42
N PRO A 18 6.80 -1.17 9.12
CA PRO A 18 7.39 -1.90 7.99
C PRO A 18 7.10 -3.41 7.99
N ALA A 19 7.11 -4.03 9.19
CA ALA A 19 6.85 -5.45 9.38
C ALA A 19 5.35 -5.81 9.46
N ALA A 20 4.43 -4.84 9.38
CA ALA A 20 3.00 -5.14 9.36
C ALA A 20 2.62 -5.86 8.07
N ASN A 21 1.69 -6.80 8.18
CA ASN A 21 1.16 -7.52 7.05
C ASN A 21 0.13 -6.67 6.29
N VAL A 22 0.23 -6.67 4.96
CA VAL A 22 -0.64 -5.88 4.08
C VAL A 22 -2.09 -6.34 4.19
N GLY A 23 -2.37 -7.64 4.25
CA GLY A 23 -3.73 -8.16 4.41
C GLY A 23 -4.43 -7.64 5.67
N GLN A 24 -3.72 -7.63 6.79
CA GLN A 24 -4.26 -7.10 8.05
C GLN A 24 -4.62 -5.62 7.96
N LEU A 25 -3.78 -4.81 7.30
CA LEU A 25 -4.02 -3.38 7.15
C LEU A 25 -5.08 -3.09 6.09
N TYR A 26 -5.10 -3.87 5.02
CA TYR A 26 -6.04 -3.73 3.92
C TYR A 26 -7.48 -3.93 4.39
N ASP A 27 -7.72 -4.90 5.27
CA ASP A 27 -9.07 -5.20 5.78
C ASP A 27 -9.51 -4.26 6.93
N THR A 28 -8.57 -3.53 7.56
CA THR A 28 -8.85 -2.69 8.74
C THR A 28 -8.69 -1.19 8.52
N ASP A 29 -8.02 -0.79 7.44
CA ASP A 29 -7.73 0.61 7.10
C ASP A 29 -8.03 0.87 5.62
N ASP A 30 -9.20 1.47 5.37
CA ASP A 30 -9.65 1.85 4.03
C ASP A 30 -8.67 2.80 3.32
N LYS A 31 -7.97 3.66 4.07
CA LYS A 31 -6.99 4.59 3.47
C LYS A 31 -5.77 3.83 2.98
N PHE A 32 -5.32 2.82 3.72
CA PHE A 32 -4.23 1.96 3.29
C PHE A 32 -4.61 1.21 2.01
N ALA A 33 -5.81 0.63 1.96
CA ALA A 33 -6.33 0.01 0.74
C ALA A 33 -6.36 1.00 -0.43
N GLU A 34 -6.87 2.21 -0.23
CA GLU A 34 -6.91 3.24 -1.27
C GLU A 34 -5.51 3.60 -1.79
N ILE A 35 -4.51 3.73 -0.91
CA ILE A 35 -3.11 3.97 -1.27
C ILE A 35 -2.59 2.87 -2.19
N LEU A 36 -2.85 1.59 -1.87
CA LEU A 36 -2.41 0.46 -2.69
C LEU A 36 -3.04 0.48 -4.08
N TRP A 37 -4.33 0.81 -4.17
CA TRP A 37 -5.05 0.87 -5.44
C TRP A 37 -4.59 2.05 -6.31
N LYS A 38 -4.17 3.16 -5.71
CA LYS A 38 -3.55 4.29 -6.42
C LYS A 38 -2.13 3.96 -6.86
N ALA A 39 -1.34 3.41 -5.96
CA ALA A 39 0.09 3.19 -6.13
C ALA A 39 0.43 2.11 -7.13
N ILE A 40 -0.32 1.01 -7.12
CA ILE A 40 0.00 -0.21 -7.86
C ILE A 40 -0.98 -0.35 -9.03
N PRO A 41 -0.53 -0.18 -10.28
CA PRO A 41 -1.36 -0.42 -11.44
C PRO A 41 -1.82 -1.88 -11.45
N ASN A 42 -3.12 -2.11 -11.70
CA ASN A 42 -3.71 -3.46 -11.67
C ASN A 42 -3.47 -4.20 -10.34
N PHE A 43 -3.55 -3.50 -9.21
CA PHE A 43 -3.45 -4.10 -7.88
C PHE A 43 -4.35 -5.35 -7.74
N VAL A 44 -3.75 -6.48 -7.36
CA VAL A 44 -4.46 -7.75 -7.09
C VAL A 44 -4.20 -8.15 -5.65
N TYR A 45 -5.19 -7.96 -4.77
CA TYR A 45 -5.05 -8.20 -3.32
C TYR A 45 -4.36 -9.53 -2.97
N GLN A 46 -4.73 -10.65 -3.62
CA GLN A 46 -4.13 -11.97 -3.35
C GLN A 46 -2.61 -12.04 -3.59
N ALA A 47 -2.07 -11.20 -4.48
CA ALA A 47 -0.63 -11.14 -4.75
C ALA A 47 0.14 -10.35 -3.69
N PHE A 48 -0.54 -9.48 -2.93
CA PHE A 48 0.08 -8.56 -1.97
C PHE A 48 -0.29 -8.84 -0.51
N SER A 49 -1.38 -9.56 -0.24
CA SER A 49 -1.92 -9.77 1.12
C SER A 49 -0.94 -10.49 2.06
N TRP A 50 -0.07 -11.34 1.53
CA TRP A 50 0.98 -12.05 2.29
C TRP A 50 2.26 -11.21 2.48
N MET A 51 2.40 -10.08 1.78
CA MET A 51 3.57 -9.23 1.85
C MET A 51 3.56 -8.32 3.08
N THR A 52 4.73 -7.81 3.45
CA THR A 52 4.87 -6.75 4.45
C THR A 52 4.73 -5.37 3.81
N VAL A 53 4.38 -4.37 4.63
CA VAL A 53 4.33 -2.96 4.19
C VAL A 53 5.65 -2.53 3.56
N GLU A 54 6.79 -2.94 4.11
CA GLU A 54 8.11 -2.62 3.56
C GLU A 54 8.30 -3.15 2.12
N GLN A 55 7.94 -4.42 1.89
CA GLN A 55 8.09 -5.04 0.57
C GLN A 55 7.21 -4.35 -0.47
N VAL A 56 5.99 -3.96 -0.06
CA VAL A 56 5.07 -3.23 -0.94
C VAL A 56 5.55 -1.80 -1.19
N ARG A 57 6.04 -1.11 -0.16
CA ARG A 57 6.66 0.22 -0.30
C ARG A 57 7.83 0.22 -1.27
N ALA A 58 8.68 -0.80 -1.21
CA ALA A 58 9.79 -0.95 -2.14
C ALA A 58 9.32 -1.05 -3.61
N GLN A 59 8.17 -1.71 -3.87
CA GLN A 59 7.60 -1.78 -5.22
C GLN A 59 6.94 -0.47 -5.66
N ILE A 60 6.39 0.31 -4.72
CA ILE A 60 5.72 1.58 -5.01
C ILE A 60 6.72 2.70 -5.33
N VAL A 61 7.88 2.72 -4.66
CA VAL A 61 8.87 3.79 -4.75
C VAL A 61 9.99 3.47 -5.77
N SER A 62 10.02 2.26 -6.33
CA SER A 62 10.95 1.86 -7.40
C SER A 62 10.57 2.45 -8.75
#